data_AF-A0A1Y2IPW8-F1
#
_entry.id   AF-A0A1Y2IPW8-F1
#
_cell.length_a   1.000
_cell.length_b   1.000
_cell.length_c   1.000
_cell.angle_alpha   90.00
_cell.angle_beta   90.00
_cell.angle_gamma   90.00
#
_symmetry.space_group_name_H-M   'P 1'
#
loop_
_entity.id
_entity.type
_entity.pdbx_description
1 polymer ?
#
loop_
_entity_poly.entity_id
_entity_poly.type
_entity_poly.pdbx_seq_one_letter_code
_entity_poly.pdbx_strand_id
1 'polypeptide(L)'
;MIRKAEIKGINIPKCPEALRATLFADDTTVYLAEEDDFDNLQSVLNKWCSAAKAKFNMAKTEVIPIGSRAYRDEMASTYGSTGAWKNFPKNVRVAAQGVPVRVLGTFIGNGVDQEQVWSAKIDKIAASLERWGKHHTTVIGKKHAVQLTIGSMSQFLSDVQRMPDQTVRRLNSLVREYIWGSGRTPPVSLDVLHLPWDQGGLGLLDLEARNEAILVMWTKSYLDIGRNRQMWAKVMDDILARTVRAPGEVSEARDRHTGPPPGEVGSEDAAARRLGGEPGGLLAAGGSTRCDDL
;
A
#
# COMPACT_ATOMS: atom_id res chain seq x y z
N MET A 1 18.67 -20.53 1.15
CA MET A 1 19.99 -19.83 1.17
C MET A 1 19.88 -18.50 1.92
N ILE A 2 18.96 -17.59 1.58
CA ILE A 2 18.84 -16.28 2.25
C ILE A 2 18.50 -16.34 3.76
N ARG A 3 17.70 -17.33 4.21
CA ARG A 3 17.42 -17.55 5.65
C ARG A 3 18.62 -18.04 6.46
N LYS A 4 19.67 -18.54 5.80
CA LYS A 4 20.92 -19.00 6.43
C LYS A 4 22.08 -18.01 6.21
N ALA A 5 21.84 -16.94 5.47
CA ALA A 5 22.83 -15.92 5.20
C ALA A 5 22.99 -14.99 6.40
N GLU A 6 24.16 -14.37 6.51
CA GLU A 6 24.47 -13.30 7.47
C GLU A 6 23.80 -12.00 7.04
N ILE A 7 22.46 -12.02 7.04
CA ILE A 7 21.59 -10.88 6.80
C ILE A 7 20.65 -10.82 7.99
N LYS A 8 20.67 -9.73 8.74
CA LYS A 8 19.77 -9.49 9.87
C LYS A 8 18.34 -9.35 9.37
N GLY A 9 18.12 -8.47 8.39
CA GLY A 9 16.79 -8.05 7.94
C GLY A 9 16.04 -7.24 8.99
N ILE A 10 14.71 -7.16 8.88
CA ILE A 10 13.87 -6.39 9.81
C ILE A 10 13.40 -7.28 10.96
N ASN A 11 13.78 -6.92 12.19
CA ASN A 11 13.28 -7.55 13.41
C ASN A 11 11.91 -7.00 13.76
N ILE A 12 10.89 -7.87 13.73
CA ILE A 12 9.53 -7.52 14.13
C ILE A 12 9.32 -8.00 15.57
N PRO A 13 8.90 -7.12 16.51
CA PRO A 13 8.61 -7.54 17.88
C PRO A 13 7.63 -8.71 17.92
N LYS A 14 7.89 -9.69 18.80
CA LYS A 14 7.07 -10.90 18.97
C LYS A 14 7.02 -11.82 17.72
N CYS A 15 7.86 -11.60 16.71
CA CYS A 15 8.13 -12.58 15.65
C CYS A 15 9.38 -13.42 16.01
N PRO A 16 9.34 -14.74 15.85
CA PRO A 16 10.50 -15.60 16.13
C PRO A 16 11.60 -15.48 15.07
N GLU A 17 11.24 -15.09 13.84
CA GLU A 17 12.16 -14.92 12.72
C GLU A 17 12.11 -13.48 12.21
N ALA A 18 13.29 -12.94 11.87
CA ALA A 18 13.40 -11.65 11.21
C ALA A 18 12.87 -11.72 9.77
N LEU A 19 12.23 -10.65 9.32
CA LEU A 19 11.77 -10.51 7.95
C LEU A 19 12.97 -10.17 7.06
N ARG A 20 13.40 -11.12 6.23
CA ARG A 20 14.56 -10.95 5.32
C ARG A 20 14.18 -10.95 3.85
N ALA A 21 13.21 -11.76 3.46
CA ALA A 21 12.72 -11.79 2.09
C ALA A 21 11.29 -12.30 2.00
N THR A 22 10.54 -11.75 1.04
CA THR A 22 9.25 -12.25 0.56
C THR A 22 9.36 -12.54 -0.93
N LEU A 23 8.69 -13.60 -1.37
CA LEU A 23 8.76 -14.11 -2.73
C LEU A 23 7.35 -14.32 -3.23
N PHE A 24 7.05 -13.84 -4.43
CA PHE A 24 5.80 -14.13 -5.13
C PHE A 24 6.10 -14.35 -6.60
N ALA A 25 6.01 -15.62 -7.05
CA ALA A 25 6.50 -16.03 -8.36
C ALA A 25 7.95 -15.58 -8.58
N ASP A 26 8.19 -14.72 -9.58
CA ASP A 26 9.48 -14.12 -9.90
C ASP A 26 9.80 -12.84 -9.12
N ASP A 27 8.79 -12.19 -8.55
CA ASP A 27 8.97 -10.97 -7.76
C ASP A 27 9.58 -11.32 -6.40
N THR A 28 10.76 -10.77 -6.15
CA THR A 28 11.50 -10.93 -4.89
C THR A 28 11.62 -9.60 -4.20
N THR A 29 11.24 -9.55 -2.93
CA THR A 29 11.47 -8.39 -2.07
C THR A 29 12.40 -8.80 -0.94
N VAL A 30 13.51 -8.10 -0.79
CA VAL A 30 14.51 -8.32 0.26
C VAL A 30 14.47 -7.15 1.24
N TYR A 31 14.59 -7.46 2.52
CA TYR A 31 14.58 -6.51 3.62
C TYR A 31 15.96 -6.55 4.27
N LEU A 32 16.62 -5.41 4.34
CA LEU A 32 17.96 -5.26 4.92
C LEU A 32 17.90 -4.30 6.11
N ALA A 33 18.63 -4.59 7.17
CA ALA A 33 18.98 -3.62 8.21
C ALA A 33 20.07 -2.67 7.71
N GLU A 34 20.33 -1.57 8.41
CA GLU A 34 21.37 -0.62 8.02
C GLU A 34 22.78 -1.21 8.08
N GLU A 35 23.00 -2.12 9.03
CA GLU A 35 24.29 -2.81 9.16
C GLU A 35 24.40 -4.04 8.26
N ASP A 36 23.34 -4.38 7.50
CA ASP A 36 23.45 -5.46 6.53
C ASP A 36 24.31 -5.05 5.35
N ASP A 37 25.18 -5.97 4.96
CA ASP A 37 26.10 -5.82 3.85
C ASP A 37 25.43 -6.29 2.55
N PHE A 38 25.38 -5.41 1.54
CA PHE A 38 24.78 -5.76 0.25
C PHE A 38 25.58 -6.83 -0.51
N ASP A 39 26.90 -6.91 -0.35
CA ASP A 39 27.74 -7.92 -0.99
C ASP A 39 27.44 -9.33 -0.44
N ASN A 40 27.10 -9.43 0.85
CA ASN A 40 26.60 -10.68 1.44
C ASN A 40 25.30 -11.13 0.77
N LEU A 41 24.37 -10.19 0.55
CA LEU A 41 23.15 -10.46 -0.22
C LEU A 41 23.51 -10.87 -1.65
N GLN A 42 24.35 -10.11 -2.35
CA GLN A 42 24.73 -10.35 -3.73
C GLN A 42 25.40 -11.72 -3.92
N SER A 43 26.25 -12.15 -2.98
CA SER A 43 26.86 -13.48 -2.97
C SER A 43 25.81 -14.59 -2.91
N VAL A 44 24.82 -14.44 -2.02
CA VAL A 44 23.69 -15.38 -1.88
C VAL A 44 22.84 -15.42 -3.15
N LEU A 45 22.52 -14.25 -3.71
CA LEU A 45 21.75 -14.13 -4.94
C LEU A 45 22.51 -14.74 -6.12
N ASN A 46 23.80 -14.48 -6.28
CA ASN A 46 24.65 -15.03 -7.34
C ASN A 46 24.72 -16.56 -7.27
N LYS A 47 24.88 -17.12 -6.06
CA LYS A 47 24.90 -18.58 -5.86
C LYS A 47 23.56 -19.21 -6.26
N TRP A 48 22.45 -18.57 -5.89
CA TRP A 48 21.12 -19.03 -6.29
C TRP A 48 20.90 -18.90 -7.80
N CYS A 49 21.23 -17.75 -8.38
CA CYS A 49 21.16 -17.47 -9.82
C CYS A 49 21.95 -18.48 -10.64
N SER A 50 23.16 -18.82 -10.20
CA SER A 50 24.02 -19.83 -10.83
C SER A 50 23.36 -21.21 -10.82
N ALA A 51 22.76 -21.62 -9.70
CA ALA A 51 22.08 -22.91 -9.58
C ALA A 51 20.75 -22.95 -10.36
N ALA A 52 19.99 -21.85 -10.35
CA ALA A 52 18.68 -21.74 -10.98
C ALA A 52 18.73 -21.36 -12.47
N LYS A 53 19.92 -21.00 -12.99
CA LYS A 53 20.10 -20.39 -14.32
C LYS A 53 19.15 -19.19 -14.52
N ALA A 54 19.15 -18.28 -13.55
CA ALA A 54 18.32 -17.08 -13.56
C ALA A 54 19.17 -15.83 -13.33
N LYS A 55 18.66 -14.66 -13.69
CA LYS A 55 19.34 -13.37 -13.44
C LYS A 55 18.34 -12.33 -12.93
N PHE A 56 18.73 -11.60 -11.89
CA PHE A 56 17.96 -10.46 -11.41
C PHE A 56 18.03 -9.31 -12.41
N ASN A 57 16.87 -8.73 -12.70
CA ASN A 57 16.78 -7.60 -13.59
C ASN A 57 17.02 -6.29 -12.83
N MET A 58 18.28 -5.86 -12.77
CA MET A 58 18.68 -4.64 -12.04
C MET A 58 17.97 -3.37 -12.53
N ALA A 59 17.56 -3.32 -13.81
CA ALA A 59 16.82 -2.19 -14.36
C ALA A 59 15.36 -2.13 -13.85
N LYS A 60 14.82 -3.25 -13.37
CA LYS A 60 13.51 -3.33 -12.70
C LYS A 60 13.62 -3.31 -11.18
N THR A 61 14.82 -3.45 -10.62
CA THR A 61 15.04 -3.38 -9.19
C THR A 61 14.82 -1.94 -8.72
N GLU A 62 14.01 -1.78 -7.68
CA GLU A 62 13.78 -0.51 -7.00
C GLU A 62 14.10 -0.66 -5.52
N VAL A 63 14.61 0.43 -4.94
CA VAL A 63 15.06 0.51 -3.56
C VAL A 63 14.22 1.54 -2.82
N ILE A 64 13.54 1.13 -1.76
CA ILE A 64 12.78 2.02 -0.88
C ILE A 64 13.53 2.12 0.45
N PRO A 65 14.08 3.29 0.80
CA PRO A 65 14.68 3.50 2.11
C PRO A 65 13.59 3.55 3.19
N ILE A 66 13.79 2.82 4.28
CA ILE A 66 12.91 2.75 5.45
C ILE A 66 13.71 3.31 6.64
N GLY A 67 13.06 4.05 7.54
CA GLY A 67 13.71 4.63 8.71
C GLY A 67 13.32 6.08 8.93
N SER A 68 14.18 6.84 9.61
CA SER A 68 13.95 8.25 9.90
C SER A 68 13.84 9.06 8.61
N ARG A 69 13.15 10.21 8.66
CA ARG A 69 13.05 11.09 7.49
C ARG A 69 14.43 11.59 7.06
N ALA A 70 15.30 11.95 8.01
CA ALA A 70 16.67 12.37 7.74
C ALA A 70 17.47 11.29 6.97
N TYR A 71 17.43 10.03 7.43
CA TYR A 71 18.12 8.92 6.77
C TYR A 71 17.61 8.70 5.33
N ARG A 72 16.29 8.71 5.15
CA ARG A 72 15.67 8.52 3.82
C ARG A 72 16.09 9.61 2.83
N ASP A 73 16.06 10.86 3.27
CA ASP A 73 16.41 12.01 2.44
C ASP A 73 17.92 12.04 2.13
N GLU A 74 18.77 11.72 3.10
CA GLU A 74 20.22 11.59 2.91
C GLU A 74 20.55 10.49 1.91
N MET A 75 19.98 9.29 2.08
CA MET A 75 20.21 8.17 1.19
C MET A 75 19.77 8.48 -0.25
N ALA A 76 18.55 9.01 -0.42
CA ALA A 76 18.01 9.33 -1.74
C ALA A 76 18.82 10.45 -2.45
N SER A 77 19.21 11.49 -1.72
CA SER A 77 20.00 12.61 -2.28
C SER A 77 21.43 12.19 -2.62
N THR A 78 22.08 11.43 -1.73
CA THR A 78 23.45 10.93 -1.94
C THR A 78 23.50 9.96 -3.10
N TYR A 79 22.58 9.00 -3.16
CA TYR A 79 22.52 8.06 -4.28
C TYR A 79 22.14 8.77 -5.59
N GLY A 80 21.22 9.74 -5.56
CA GLY A 80 20.82 10.51 -6.74
C GLY A 80 21.95 11.35 -7.33
N SER A 81 22.86 11.86 -6.50
CA SER A 81 23.99 12.70 -6.94
C SER A 81 25.23 11.87 -7.30
N THR A 82 25.54 10.81 -6.56
CA THR A 82 26.78 10.03 -6.71
C THR A 82 26.58 8.70 -7.46
N GLY A 83 25.34 8.22 -7.58
CA GLY A 83 25.03 6.88 -8.07
C GLY A 83 25.47 5.75 -7.14
N ALA A 84 25.84 6.07 -5.88
CA ALA A 84 26.35 5.11 -4.91
C ALA A 84 25.83 5.39 -3.50
N TRP A 85 25.66 4.31 -2.73
CA TRP A 85 25.37 4.36 -1.31
C TRP A 85 25.98 3.12 -0.66
N LYS A 86 26.99 3.28 0.20
CA LYS A 86 27.77 2.14 0.73
C LYS A 86 28.19 1.21 -0.44
N ASN A 87 27.95 -0.09 -0.33
CA ASN A 87 28.21 -1.09 -1.37
C ASN A 87 26.96 -1.46 -2.19
N PHE A 88 25.98 -0.56 -2.27
CA PHE A 88 24.77 -0.81 -3.04
C PHE A 88 25.06 -0.91 -4.54
N PRO A 89 24.23 -1.66 -5.27
CA PRO A 89 24.38 -1.80 -6.71
C PRO A 89 24.20 -0.44 -7.37
N LYS A 90 25.03 -0.15 -8.37
CA LYS A 90 24.91 1.05 -9.21
C LYS A 90 23.75 0.88 -10.19
N ASN A 91 23.22 2.00 -10.68
CA ASN A 91 22.14 2.05 -11.68
C ASN A 91 20.82 1.42 -11.21
N VAL A 92 20.53 1.47 -9.91
CA VAL A 92 19.25 1.04 -9.34
C VAL A 92 18.44 2.28 -8.97
N ARG A 93 17.13 2.22 -9.15
CA ARG A 93 16.27 3.35 -8.80
C ARG A 93 16.04 3.37 -7.29
N VAL A 94 16.40 4.48 -6.64
CA VAL A 94 16.07 4.74 -5.22
C VAL A 94 14.84 5.64 -5.15
N ALA A 95 13.84 5.22 -4.38
CA ALA A 95 12.60 5.97 -4.19
C ALA A 95 12.81 7.09 -3.16
N ALA A 96 12.64 8.33 -3.61
CA ALA A 96 12.62 9.51 -2.74
C ALA A 96 11.26 9.68 -2.05
N GLN A 97 11.17 10.67 -1.15
CA GLN A 97 9.90 11.07 -0.54
C GLN A 97 8.84 11.41 -1.60
N GLY A 98 7.61 10.93 -1.40
CA GLY A 98 6.48 11.12 -2.30
C GLY A 98 6.48 10.22 -3.53
N VAL A 99 7.53 9.44 -3.78
CA VAL A 99 7.65 8.60 -4.98
C VAL A 99 7.05 7.21 -4.70
N PRO A 100 5.98 6.81 -5.41
CA PRO A 100 5.44 5.47 -5.30
C PRO A 100 6.27 4.45 -6.10
N VAL A 101 6.49 3.29 -5.50
CA VAL A 101 7.10 2.10 -6.12
C VAL A 101 6.06 1.02 -6.24
N ARG A 102 5.94 0.44 -7.44
CA ARG A 102 4.94 -0.60 -7.68
C ARG A 102 5.47 -1.97 -7.24
N VAL A 103 4.80 -2.59 -6.27
CA VAL A 103 5.13 -3.93 -5.75
C VAL A 103 3.86 -4.78 -5.73
N LEU A 104 3.86 -5.92 -6.44
CA LEU A 104 2.72 -6.87 -6.51
C LEU A 104 1.38 -6.23 -6.88
N GLY A 105 1.39 -5.21 -7.74
CA GLY A 105 0.19 -4.49 -8.16
C GLY A 105 -0.31 -3.40 -7.20
N THR A 106 0.43 -3.15 -6.11
CA THR A 106 0.21 -2.06 -5.15
C THR A 106 1.34 -1.05 -5.23
N PHE A 107 1.18 0.10 -4.57
CA PHE A 107 2.13 1.21 -4.59
C PHE A 107 2.64 1.52 -3.18
N ILE A 108 3.90 1.23 -2.92
CA ILE A 108 4.56 1.43 -1.63
C ILE A 108 5.53 2.60 -1.76
N GLY A 109 5.63 3.44 -0.74
CA GLY A 109 6.61 4.52 -0.70
C GLY A 109 6.40 5.44 0.49
N ASN A 110 7.37 6.31 0.72
CA ASN A 110 7.37 7.21 1.86
C ASN A 110 6.56 8.47 1.54
N GLY A 111 5.50 8.76 2.30
CA GLY A 111 4.67 9.95 2.08
C GLY A 111 4.02 10.03 0.70
N VAL A 112 3.70 8.86 0.12
CA VAL A 112 3.01 8.77 -1.18
C VAL A 112 1.59 9.30 -1.04
N ASP A 113 1.21 10.16 -1.98
CA ASP A 113 -0.18 10.58 -2.14
C ASP A 113 -1.03 9.39 -2.60
N GLN A 114 -1.85 8.89 -1.69
CA GLN A 114 -2.74 7.77 -1.97
C GLN A 114 -3.79 8.15 -3.02
N GLU A 115 -4.21 9.40 -3.14
CA GLU A 115 -5.17 9.79 -4.18
C GLU A 115 -4.56 9.65 -5.58
N GLN A 116 -3.29 10.03 -5.73
CA GLN A 116 -2.56 9.87 -6.99
C GLN A 116 -2.46 8.40 -7.39
N VAL A 117 -2.28 7.48 -6.44
CA VAL A 117 -2.28 6.03 -6.69
C VAL A 117 -3.59 5.55 -7.31
N TRP A 118 -4.72 6.13 -6.91
CA TRP A 118 -6.04 5.77 -7.41
C TRP A 118 -6.40 6.38 -8.77
N SER A 119 -5.73 7.45 -9.20
CA SER A 119 -6.05 8.17 -10.45
C SER A 119 -6.13 7.27 -11.68
N ALA A 120 -5.07 6.52 -11.98
CA ALA A 120 -5.03 5.60 -13.13
C ALA A 120 -6.09 4.49 -13.03
N LYS A 121 -6.47 4.09 -11.81
CA LYS A 121 -7.54 3.11 -11.60
C LYS A 121 -8.90 3.70 -11.91
N ILE A 122 -9.17 4.92 -11.43
CA ILE A 122 -10.39 5.67 -11.71
C ILE A 122 -10.54 5.86 -13.22
N ASP A 123 -9.50 6.28 -13.92
CA ASP A 123 -9.55 6.52 -15.37
C ASP A 123 -9.88 5.22 -16.13
N LYS A 124 -9.28 4.09 -15.73
CA LYS A 124 -9.58 2.78 -16.32
C LYS A 124 -11.04 2.36 -16.05
N ILE A 125 -11.55 2.61 -14.85
CA ILE A 125 -12.94 2.34 -14.48
C ILE A 125 -13.90 3.22 -15.31
N ALA A 126 -13.61 4.52 -15.40
CA ALA A 126 -14.40 5.48 -16.16
C ALA A 126 -14.48 5.08 -17.65
N ALA A 127 -13.35 4.75 -18.27
CA ALA A 127 -13.30 4.28 -19.66
C ALA A 127 -14.10 2.98 -19.87
N SER A 128 -14.08 2.07 -18.90
CA SER A 128 -14.87 0.84 -18.95
C SER A 128 -16.37 1.13 -18.85
N LEU A 129 -16.79 2.00 -17.92
CA LEU A 129 -18.19 2.42 -17.81
C LEU A 129 -18.69 3.19 -19.04
N GLU A 130 -17.85 4.03 -19.63
CA GLU A 130 -18.19 4.72 -20.89
C GLU A 130 -18.44 3.71 -22.01
N ARG A 131 -17.61 2.66 -22.11
CA ARG A 131 -17.82 1.56 -23.06
C ARG A 131 -19.13 0.83 -22.79
N TRP A 132 -19.43 0.51 -21.52
CA TRP A 132 -20.71 -0.07 -21.15
C TRP A 132 -21.90 0.85 -21.49
N GLY A 133 -21.72 2.17 -21.41
CA GLY A 133 -22.74 3.17 -21.70
C GLY A 133 -23.11 3.24 -23.18
N LYS A 134 -22.25 2.77 -24.08
CA LYS A 134 -22.53 2.66 -25.52
C LYS A 134 -23.52 1.53 -25.83
N HIS A 135 -23.73 0.61 -24.91
CA HIS A 135 -24.76 -0.41 -25.01
C HIS A 135 -26.07 0.10 -24.40
N HIS A 136 -27.20 -0.12 -25.09
CA HIS A 136 -28.54 0.19 -24.58
C HIS A 136 -28.96 -0.78 -23.48
N THR A 137 -28.33 -0.65 -22.31
CA THR A 137 -28.51 -1.51 -21.15
C THR A 137 -29.73 -1.09 -20.34
N THR A 138 -30.51 -2.09 -19.89
CA THR A 138 -31.60 -1.89 -18.93
C THR A 138 -31.04 -1.43 -17.58
N VAL A 139 -31.87 -0.90 -16.68
CA VAL A 139 -31.44 -0.50 -15.32
C VAL A 139 -30.79 -1.67 -14.57
N ILE A 140 -31.33 -2.89 -14.72
CA ILE A 140 -30.75 -4.11 -14.16
C ILE A 140 -29.39 -4.42 -14.82
N GLY A 141 -29.28 -4.28 -16.14
CA GLY A 141 -28.00 -4.42 -16.86
C GLY A 141 -26.94 -3.43 -16.36
N LYS A 142 -27.33 -2.17 -16.11
CA LYS A 142 -26.45 -1.14 -15.55
C LYS A 142 -25.96 -1.51 -14.15
N LYS A 143 -26.84 -2.03 -13.28
CA LYS A 143 -26.43 -2.57 -11.96
C LYS A 143 -25.31 -3.60 -12.11
N HIS A 144 -25.50 -4.59 -12.99
CA HIS A 144 -24.49 -5.62 -13.21
C HIS A 144 -23.20 -5.06 -13.79
N ALA A 145 -23.27 -4.11 -14.72
CA ALA A 145 -22.09 -3.45 -15.26
C ALA A 145 -21.30 -2.69 -14.19
N VAL A 146 -21.98 -2.01 -13.25
CA VAL A 146 -21.34 -1.36 -12.10
C VAL A 146 -20.64 -2.39 -11.22
N GLN A 147 -21.30 -3.48 -10.86
CA GLN A 147 -20.72 -4.56 -10.05
C GLN A 147 -19.48 -5.18 -10.73
N LEU A 148 -19.61 -5.53 -12.01
CA LEU A 148 -18.54 -6.15 -12.79
C LEU A 148 -17.37 -5.20 -13.03
N THR A 149 -17.62 -3.91 -13.19
CA THR A 149 -16.57 -2.93 -13.47
C THR A 149 -15.98 -2.38 -12.19
N ILE A 150 -16.73 -1.60 -11.42
CA ILE A 150 -16.22 -0.91 -10.25
C ILE A 150 -15.89 -1.90 -9.15
N GLY A 151 -16.80 -2.83 -8.87
CA GLY A 151 -16.61 -3.84 -7.83
C GLY A 151 -15.33 -4.64 -8.07
N SER A 152 -15.21 -5.30 -9.22
CA SER A 152 -14.05 -6.15 -9.51
C SER A 152 -12.73 -5.38 -9.62
N MET A 153 -12.73 -4.23 -10.31
CA MET A 153 -11.47 -3.53 -10.63
C MET A 153 -10.88 -2.80 -9.41
N SER A 154 -11.74 -2.38 -8.47
CA SER A 154 -11.32 -1.70 -7.24
C SER A 154 -11.04 -2.65 -6.08
N GLN A 155 -11.61 -3.88 -6.08
CA GLN A 155 -11.59 -4.78 -4.92
C GLN A 155 -10.21 -4.97 -4.31
N PHE A 156 -9.24 -5.40 -5.12
CA PHE A 156 -7.88 -5.69 -4.66
C PHE A 156 -7.19 -4.47 -4.02
N LEU A 157 -7.25 -3.32 -4.70
CA LEU A 157 -6.59 -2.11 -4.21
C LEU A 157 -7.28 -1.54 -2.97
N SER A 158 -8.60 -1.72 -2.87
CA SER A 158 -9.39 -1.33 -1.69
C SER A 158 -8.99 -2.14 -0.46
N ASP A 159 -8.71 -3.43 -0.65
CA ASP A 159 -8.30 -4.34 0.42
C ASP A 159 -6.89 -4.05 0.93
N VAL A 160 -5.93 -3.80 0.03
CA VAL A 160 -4.52 -3.68 0.42
C VAL A 160 -4.11 -2.24 0.79
N GLN A 161 -4.64 -1.22 0.11
CA GLN A 161 -4.22 0.18 0.31
C GLN A 161 -5.31 1.09 0.85
N ARG A 162 -6.51 0.55 1.10
CA ARG A 162 -7.73 1.31 1.42
C ARG A 162 -8.13 2.27 0.30
N MET A 163 -9.43 2.52 0.17
CA MET A 163 -9.95 3.51 -0.76
C MET A 163 -10.14 4.84 -0.02
N PRO A 164 -9.49 5.95 -0.44
CA PRO A 164 -9.73 7.26 0.12
C PRO A 164 -11.16 7.77 -0.12
N ASP A 165 -11.71 8.57 0.80
CA ASP A 165 -13.08 9.10 0.70
C ASP A 165 -13.30 9.92 -0.58
N GLN A 166 -12.28 10.63 -1.05
CA GLN A 166 -12.35 11.36 -2.32
C GLN A 166 -12.48 10.42 -3.52
N THR A 167 -11.82 9.26 -3.47
CA THR A 167 -11.96 8.22 -4.50
C THR A 167 -13.34 7.58 -4.45
N VAL A 168 -13.87 7.28 -3.25
CA VAL A 168 -15.25 6.79 -3.08
C VAL A 168 -16.24 7.76 -3.70
N ARG A 169 -16.17 9.05 -3.34
CA ARG A 169 -17.04 10.10 -3.89
C ARG A 169 -16.97 10.20 -5.41
N ARG A 170 -15.76 10.13 -5.98
CA ARG A 170 -15.57 10.19 -7.44
C ARG A 170 -16.15 8.97 -8.14
N LEU A 171 -15.95 7.76 -7.59
CA LEU A 171 -16.56 6.54 -8.14
C LEU A 171 -18.09 6.56 -8.03
N ASN A 172 -18.65 7.02 -6.91
CA ASN A 172 -20.09 7.18 -6.75
C ASN A 172 -20.68 8.22 -7.73
N SER A 173 -19.94 9.28 -8.06
CA SER A 173 -20.33 10.19 -9.15
C SER A 173 -20.39 9.48 -10.50
N LEU A 174 -19.37 8.67 -10.84
CA LEU A 174 -19.35 7.89 -12.09
C LEU A 174 -20.50 6.89 -12.15
N VAL A 175 -20.84 6.22 -11.04
CA VAL A 175 -22.01 5.33 -10.96
C VAL A 175 -23.29 6.09 -11.27
N ARG A 176 -23.50 7.23 -10.60
CA ARG A 176 -24.69 8.07 -10.79
C ARG A 176 -24.83 8.51 -12.24
N GLU A 177 -23.75 9.03 -12.83
CA GLU A 177 -23.72 9.48 -14.22
C GLU A 177 -23.96 8.34 -15.20
N TYR A 178 -23.41 7.15 -14.94
CA TYR A 178 -23.64 5.97 -15.78
C TYR A 178 -25.11 5.48 -15.73
N ILE A 179 -25.72 5.47 -14.54
CA ILE A 179 -27.10 5.00 -14.37
C ILE A 179 -28.10 6.01 -14.98
N TRP A 180 -27.96 7.29 -14.67
CA TRP A 180 -28.97 8.31 -15.00
C TRP A 180 -28.63 9.21 -16.19
N GLY A 181 -27.38 9.20 -16.64
CA GLY A 181 -26.85 10.12 -17.64
C GLY A 181 -26.27 11.39 -17.01
N SER A 182 -25.26 11.96 -17.66
CA SER A 182 -24.62 13.21 -17.22
C SER A 182 -25.58 14.40 -17.30
N GLY A 183 -25.52 15.31 -16.32
CA GLY A 183 -26.28 16.56 -16.31
C GLY A 183 -27.79 16.44 -16.03
N ARG A 184 -28.27 15.25 -15.66
CA ARG A 184 -29.67 15.02 -15.26
C ARG A 184 -29.78 14.90 -13.76
N THR A 185 -30.82 15.51 -13.17
CA THR A 185 -31.20 15.23 -11.78
C THR A 185 -31.58 13.76 -11.66
N PRO A 186 -30.89 12.96 -10.83
CA PRO A 186 -31.23 11.57 -10.62
C PRO A 186 -32.69 11.43 -10.15
N PRO A 187 -33.52 10.59 -10.79
CA PRO A 187 -34.87 10.31 -10.31
C PRO A 187 -34.87 9.55 -8.98
N VAL A 188 -33.81 8.78 -8.69
CA VAL A 188 -33.64 8.01 -7.45
C VAL A 188 -32.21 8.22 -6.92
N SER A 189 -32.08 8.44 -5.61
CA SER A 189 -30.78 8.61 -4.94
C SER A 189 -29.97 7.31 -4.92
N LEU A 190 -28.65 7.42 -4.75
CA LEU A 190 -27.80 6.23 -4.59
C LEU A 190 -28.17 5.43 -3.34
N ASP A 191 -28.50 6.10 -2.23
CA ASP A 191 -28.91 5.45 -0.98
C ASP A 191 -30.08 4.49 -1.19
N VAL A 192 -31.10 4.90 -1.96
CA VAL A 192 -32.23 4.03 -2.30
C VAL A 192 -31.81 2.92 -3.28
N LEU A 193 -30.91 3.21 -4.22
CA LEU A 193 -30.41 2.19 -5.14
C LEU A 193 -29.59 1.09 -4.45
N HIS A 194 -28.90 1.41 -3.35
CA HIS A 194 -28.14 0.44 -2.55
C HIS A 194 -29.07 -0.54 -1.81
N LEU A 195 -30.28 -0.12 -1.44
CA LEU A 195 -31.23 -0.97 -0.72
C LEU A 195 -31.56 -2.25 -1.51
N PRO A 196 -31.88 -3.36 -0.84
CA PRO A 196 -32.28 -4.58 -1.52
C PRO A 196 -33.66 -4.45 -2.18
N TRP A 197 -34.01 -5.43 -3.03
CA TRP A 197 -35.20 -5.36 -3.88
C TRP A 197 -36.52 -5.32 -3.09
N ASP A 198 -36.57 -6.02 -1.95
CA ASP A 198 -37.71 -6.12 -1.06
C ASP A 198 -37.99 -4.80 -0.32
N GLN A 199 -37.01 -3.89 -0.30
CA GLN A 199 -37.11 -2.54 0.24
C GLN A 199 -37.26 -1.47 -0.86
N GLY A 200 -37.56 -1.90 -2.10
CA GLY A 200 -37.75 -0.99 -3.24
C GLY A 200 -36.46 -0.46 -3.86
N GLY A 201 -35.30 -0.99 -3.47
CA GLY A 201 -34.02 -0.64 -4.05
C GLY A 201 -33.57 -1.55 -5.20
N LEU A 202 -32.38 -1.28 -5.72
CA LEU A 202 -31.79 -2.04 -6.83
C LEU A 202 -30.78 -3.08 -6.35
N GLY A 203 -30.36 -3.04 -5.08
CA GLY A 203 -29.24 -3.79 -4.52
C GLY A 203 -27.94 -3.47 -5.23
N LEU A 204 -27.75 -2.19 -5.59
CA LEU A 204 -26.55 -1.67 -6.23
C LEU A 204 -25.36 -1.75 -5.27
N LEU A 205 -24.15 -1.89 -5.83
CA LEU A 205 -22.91 -1.91 -5.04
C LEU A 205 -22.74 -0.61 -4.25
N ASP A 206 -22.76 -0.73 -2.93
CA ASP A 206 -22.40 0.33 -1.99
C ASP A 206 -20.88 0.24 -1.67
N LEU A 207 -20.11 1.24 -2.09
CA LEU A 207 -18.66 1.26 -1.93
C LEU A 207 -18.26 1.50 -0.49
N GLU A 208 -18.96 2.39 0.21
CA GLU A 208 -18.80 2.72 1.61
C GLU A 208 -18.99 1.47 2.48
N ALA A 209 -20.15 0.81 2.36
CA ALA A 209 -20.47 -0.40 3.11
C ALA A 209 -19.48 -1.55 2.82
N ARG A 210 -19.06 -1.70 1.55
CA ARG A 210 -18.04 -2.69 1.18
C ARG A 210 -16.68 -2.36 1.81
N ASN A 211 -16.26 -1.10 1.81
CA ASN A 211 -14.98 -0.69 2.39
C ASN A 211 -14.98 -0.88 3.92
N GLU A 212 -16.11 -0.64 4.59
CA GLU A 212 -16.28 -0.99 6.01
C GLU A 212 -16.21 -2.50 6.24
N ALA A 213 -16.88 -3.29 5.41
CA ALA A 213 -16.83 -4.75 5.49
C ALA A 213 -15.40 -5.29 5.33
N ILE A 214 -14.60 -4.71 4.42
CA ILE A 214 -13.16 -5.01 4.29
C ILE A 214 -12.44 -4.76 5.63
N LEU A 215 -12.64 -3.61 6.27
CA LEU A 215 -12.04 -3.30 7.57
C LEU A 215 -12.48 -4.27 8.67
N VAL A 216 -13.74 -4.69 8.67
CA VAL A 216 -14.25 -5.71 9.59
C VAL A 216 -13.52 -7.05 9.38
N MET A 217 -13.28 -7.45 8.12
CA MET A 217 -12.53 -8.67 7.81
C MET A 217 -11.07 -8.58 8.25
N TRP A 218 -10.41 -7.43 8.06
CA TRP A 218 -9.09 -7.16 8.61
C TRP A 218 -9.08 -7.24 10.14
N THR A 219 -10.09 -6.66 10.79
CA THR A 219 -10.24 -6.70 12.25
C THR A 219 -10.42 -8.12 12.75
N LYS A 220 -11.28 -8.92 12.10
CA LYS A 220 -11.46 -10.34 12.39
C LYS A 220 -10.13 -11.09 12.29
N SER A 221 -9.35 -10.83 11.22
CA SER A 221 -8.04 -11.45 11.03
C SER A 221 -6.98 -10.98 12.04
N TYR A 222 -7.05 -9.72 12.47
CA TYR A 222 -6.15 -9.16 13.48
C TYR A 222 -6.39 -9.77 14.86
N LEU A 223 -7.66 -10.01 15.21
CA LEU A 223 -8.11 -10.60 16.46
C LEU A 223 -7.92 -12.12 16.54
N ASP A 224 -7.49 -12.78 15.45
CA ASP A 224 -7.09 -14.18 15.49
C ASP A 224 -5.70 -14.34 16.15
N ILE A 225 -5.70 -14.48 17.48
CA ILE A 225 -4.49 -14.57 18.32
C ILE A 225 -3.91 -16.00 18.36
N GLY A 226 -4.40 -16.91 17.52
CA GLY A 226 -3.96 -18.31 17.51
C GLY A 226 -2.46 -18.52 17.20
N ARG A 227 -2.01 -19.78 17.25
CA ARG A 227 -0.60 -20.15 16.98
C ARG A 227 -0.10 -19.71 15.59
N ASN A 228 -1.02 -19.52 14.63
CA ASN A 228 -0.74 -19.09 13.26
C ASN A 228 -1.01 -17.59 13.04
N ARG A 229 -0.95 -16.77 14.09
CA ARG A 229 -1.16 -15.33 13.99
C ARG A 229 -0.25 -14.71 12.93
N GLN A 230 -0.85 -13.97 12.01
CA GLN A 230 -0.18 -13.43 10.84
C GLN A 230 0.87 -12.38 11.22
N MET A 231 1.97 -12.31 10.47
CA MET A 231 3.11 -11.43 10.76
C MET A 231 2.70 -9.95 10.77
N TRP A 232 1.86 -9.51 9.82
CA TRP A 232 1.39 -8.13 9.76
C TRP A 232 0.61 -7.71 11.02
N ALA A 233 -0.10 -8.64 11.67
CA ALA A 233 -0.83 -8.35 12.90
C ALA A 233 0.13 -8.05 14.06
N LYS A 234 1.31 -8.69 14.09
CA LYS A 234 2.37 -8.40 15.08
C LYS A 234 3.02 -7.04 14.81
N VAL A 235 3.21 -6.68 13.53
CA VAL A 235 3.62 -5.31 13.15
C VAL A 235 2.58 -4.29 13.61
N MET A 236 1.30 -4.59 13.39
CA MET A 236 0.19 -3.73 13.80
C MET A 236 0.13 -3.53 15.32
N ASP A 237 0.41 -4.57 16.12
CA ASP A 237 0.51 -4.43 17.60
C ASP A 237 1.53 -3.34 17.98
N ASP A 238 2.69 -3.33 17.31
CA ASP A 238 3.77 -2.38 17.59
C ASP A 238 3.39 -0.95 17.15
N ILE A 239 2.74 -0.82 15.99
CA ILE A 239 2.20 0.48 15.51
C ILE A 239 1.15 1.02 16.49
N LEU A 240 0.21 0.17 16.94
CA LEU A 240 -0.83 0.55 17.88
C LEU A 240 -0.25 0.94 19.24
N ALA A 241 0.72 0.18 19.75
CA ALA A 241 1.38 0.48 21.03
C ALA A 241 2.08 1.85 21.03
N ARG A 242 2.52 2.34 19.87
CA ARG A 242 3.17 3.66 19.72
C ARG A 242 2.19 4.81 19.53
N THR A 243 1.02 4.53 18.96
CA THR A 243 0.01 5.54 18.62
C THR A 243 -1.02 5.73 19.74
N VAL A 244 -1.35 4.67 20.47
CA VAL A 244 -2.25 4.71 21.63
C VAL A 244 -1.43 5.13 22.85
N ARG A 245 -1.61 6.38 23.32
CA ARG A 245 -0.99 6.87 24.57
C ARG A 245 -1.35 5.94 25.74
N ALA A 246 -0.42 5.74 26.66
CA ALA A 246 -0.70 5.02 27.91
C ALA A 246 -1.89 5.69 28.64
N PRO A 247 -2.83 4.91 29.21
CA PRO A 247 -3.92 5.48 30.01
C PRO A 247 -3.31 6.16 31.24
N GLY A 248 -3.19 7.50 31.23
CA GLY A 248 -2.59 8.26 32.32
C GLY A 248 -2.24 9.72 31.99
N GLU A 249 -2.01 10.07 30.72
CA GLU A 249 -1.78 11.47 30.33
C GLU A 249 -3.11 12.15 29.94
N VAL A 250 -3.91 12.50 30.94
CA VAL A 250 -4.99 13.47 30.80
C VAL A 250 -4.34 14.84 30.63
N SER A 251 -4.28 15.38 29.41
CA SER A 251 -3.99 16.80 29.23
C SER A 251 -5.26 17.59 29.55
N GLU A 252 -5.19 18.44 30.57
CA GLU A 252 -6.24 19.37 30.96
C GLU A 252 -6.81 20.11 29.74
N ALA A 253 -8.12 20.00 29.56
CA ALA A 253 -8.87 20.75 28.58
C ALA A 253 -8.72 22.25 28.88
N ARG A 254 -8.03 22.98 28.01
CA ARG A 254 -8.13 24.44 27.96
C ARG A 254 -9.22 24.79 26.96
N ASP A 255 -10.40 25.07 27.51
CA ASP A 255 -11.41 25.89 26.86
C ASP A 255 -10.76 27.20 26.39
N ARG A 256 -10.74 27.43 25.08
CA ARG A 256 -10.97 28.76 24.48
C ARG A 256 -11.14 28.67 22.96
N HIS A 257 -12.35 29.03 22.56
CA HIS A 257 -12.81 29.40 21.23
C HIS A 257 -11.90 30.48 20.60
N THR A 258 -11.21 30.18 19.48
CA THR A 258 -10.85 31.11 18.37
C THR A 258 -9.95 30.43 17.32
N GLY A 259 -10.44 30.29 16.07
CA GLY A 259 -9.67 30.23 14.81
C GLY A 259 -8.81 28.98 14.51
N PRO A 260 -8.60 28.61 13.22
CA PRO A 260 -7.78 27.45 12.85
C PRO A 260 -6.27 27.81 12.92
N PRO A 261 -5.41 26.97 13.51
CA PRO A 261 -3.97 27.19 13.48
C PRO A 261 -3.34 26.63 12.19
N PRO A 262 -2.16 27.16 11.78
CA PRO A 262 -1.45 26.74 10.58
C PRO A 262 -0.72 25.39 10.80
N GLY A 263 -0.42 24.72 9.69
CA GLY A 263 0.08 23.34 9.63
C GLY A 263 1.25 23.01 10.57
N GLU A 264 1.02 22.00 11.41
CA GLU A 264 2.05 21.39 12.25
C GLU A 264 2.76 20.25 11.50
N VAL A 265 3.94 20.57 10.99
CA VAL A 265 5.00 19.61 10.69
C VAL A 265 5.66 19.24 12.02
N GLY A 266 5.26 18.13 12.65
CA GLY A 266 5.83 17.79 13.97
C GLY A 266 5.53 16.44 14.60
N SER A 267 4.71 15.58 13.97
CA SER A 267 4.32 14.30 14.59
C SER A 267 5.22 13.11 14.25
N GLU A 268 5.91 13.11 13.10
CA GLU A 268 6.75 11.96 12.68
C GLU A 268 8.09 11.91 13.43
N ASP A 269 8.64 13.07 13.81
CA ASP A 269 9.98 13.18 14.40
C ASP A 269 10.02 12.76 15.88
N ALA A 270 8.88 12.89 16.58
CA ALA A 270 8.72 12.41 17.97
C ALA A 270 8.55 10.88 18.05
N ALA A 271 7.96 10.25 17.03
CA ALA A 271 7.84 8.80 16.93
C ALA A 271 9.20 8.13 16.62
N ALA A 272 10.07 8.82 15.86
CA ALA A 272 11.43 8.37 15.56
C ALA A 272 12.38 8.40 16.78
N ARG A 273 12.18 9.33 17.72
CA ARG A 273 13.06 9.48 18.92
C ARG A 273 12.76 8.49 20.05
N ARG A 274 11.58 7.88 20.09
CA ARG A 274 11.19 6.86 21.11
C ARG A 274 11.53 5.43 20.69
N LEU A 275 12.07 5.25 19.48
CA LEU A 275 12.85 4.09 19.10
C LEU A 275 14.25 4.27 19.69
N GLY A 276 14.60 3.49 20.71
CA GLY A 276 16.01 3.23 20.99
C GLY A 276 16.64 2.79 19.67
N GLY A 277 17.55 3.62 19.16
CA GLY A 277 17.93 3.63 17.76
C GLY A 277 18.40 2.27 17.25
N GLU A 278 17.77 1.80 16.18
CA GLU A 278 18.51 1.19 15.09
C GLU A 278 18.28 2.08 13.86
N PRO A 279 19.36 2.55 13.22
CA PRO A 279 19.26 3.43 12.07
C PRO A 279 18.93 2.54 10.85
N GLY A 280 18.17 3.06 9.88
CA GLY A 280 17.98 2.54 8.52
C GLY A 280 17.53 1.08 8.30
N GLY A 281 16.49 0.90 7.50
CA GLY A 281 16.18 -0.37 6.84
C GLY A 281 16.04 -0.14 5.33
N LEU A 282 16.21 -1.18 4.54
CA LEU A 282 16.01 -1.12 3.10
C LEU A 282 14.97 -2.12 2.64
N LEU A 283 14.09 -1.69 1.74
CA LEU A 283 13.34 -2.60 0.87
C LEU A 283 13.99 -2.61 -0.51
N ALA A 284 14.52 -3.73 -0.96
CA ALA A 284 14.87 -3.94 -2.36
C ALA A 284 13.79 -4.82 -3.00
N ALA A 285 12.99 -4.27 -3.91
CA ALA A 285 12.02 -5.02 -4.69
C ALA A 285 12.57 -5.21 -6.11
N GLY A 286 12.71 -6.46 -6.57
CA GLY A 286 13.20 -6.76 -7.91
C GLY A 286 12.68 -8.11 -8.42
N GLY A 287 12.25 -8.13 -9.68
CA GLY A 287 11.80 -9.34 -10.37
C GLY A 287 12.96 -10.15 -10.96
N SER A 288 12.83 -11.48 -10.95
CA SER A 288 13.74 -12.43 -11.60
C SER A 288 13.26 -12.79 -13.00
N THR A 289 14.11 -12.67 -14.02
CA THR A 289 13.78 -13.20 -15.37
C THR A 289 14.50 -14.52 -15.60
N ARG A 290 13.78 -15.52 -16.14
CA ARG A 290 14.32 -16.81 -16.56
C ARG A 290 15.30 -16.59 -17.73
N CYS A 291 16.50 -17.17 -17.67
CA CYS A 291 17.43 -17.14 -18.81
C CYS A 291 17.01 -18.17 -19.84
N ASP A 292 16.04 -17.82 -20.70
CA ASP A 292 15.79 -18.55 -21.95
C ASP A 292 16.21 -17.74 -23.20
N ASP A 293 16.78 -16.53 -23.05
CA ASP A 293 17.26 -15.70 -24.17
C ASP A 293 18.78 -15.45 -24.11
N LEU A 294 19.58 -16.51 -24.32
CA LEU A 294 20.95 -16.43 -24.85
C LEU A 294 21.11 -17.45 -25.97
#